data_AF-A0A8S3V101-F1
#
_entry.id   AF-A0A8S3V101-F1
#
_cell.length_a   1.000
_cell.length_b   1.000
_cell.length_c   1.000
_cell.angle_alpha   90.00
_cell.angle_beta   90.00
_cell.angle_gamma   90.00
#
_symmetry.space_group_name_H-M   'P 1'
#
loop_
_entity.id
_entity.type
_entity.pdbx_description
1 polymer ?
#
loop_
_entity_poly.entity_id
_entity_poly.type
_entity_poly.pdbx_seq_one_letter_code
_entity_poly.pdbx_strand_id
1 'polypeptide(L)'
;MSTERSERQCRGSDDCTIMADSDMVPITTRNVDRLSNNVASKEKITVHSRNGKDSSSSQSVKVSCLSAIRKNFENQGISDKASKIILASWRDSTKKQYSTYVKQWFRFCSKRKIDPLQPALNEVLDFLTVLFDKGLSYSTINCARSALSALGIMFNGVTVGSNAKIIRFLKGVFNLRPSEPRYSETWDMFKSFYFITEVIYSLKDLILKLIMLIVLYTACRTQSLFLLCLDNLVKVKDSYTLFYSGLLKQNRPGFNVSFVELFAYPPDRRLCVFTVLKEYLTRTAKACGNSQKIFISYVKPFIKSRF
;
A
#
# COMPACT_ATOMS: atom_id res chain seq x y z
N MET A 1 -21.14 -7.24 60.93
CA MET A 1 -20.67 -6.05 61.66
C MET A 1 -19.78 -5.26 60.71
N SER A 2 -20.37 -4.45 59.82
CA SER A 2 -20.80 -3.05 60.02
C SER A 2 -19.67 -2.10 59.62
N THR A 3 -19.70 -1.58 58.38
CA THR A 3 -20.07 -0.18 57.97
C THR A 3 -18.82 0.69 57.86
N GLU A 4 -18.53 1.55 56.87
CA GLU A 4 -19.30 2.47 56.00
C GLU A 4 -18.34 2.88 54.84
N ARG A 5 -18.66 2.80 53.54
CA ARG A 5 -19.46 3.67 52.65
C ARG A 5 -18.95 5.12 52.47
N SER A 6 -18.50 5.44 51.25
CA SER A 6 -18.80 6.72 50.60
C SER A 6 -18.80 6.56 49.09
N GLU A 7 -19.99 6.66 48.51
CA GLU A 7 -20.29 6.83 47.08
C GLU A 7 -20.25 8.33 46.74
N ARG A 8 -19.95 8.65 45.47
CA ARG A 8 -20.50 9.74 44.62
C ARG A 8 -19.52 9.99 43.45
N GLN A 9 -19.89 10.35 42.22
CA GLN A 9 -21.10 10.29 41.39
C GLN A 9 -20.64 10.86 40.03
N CYS A 10 -21.12 10.31 38.90
CA CYS A 10 -20.89 10.86 37.56
C CYS A 10 -21.63 12.18 37.30
N ARG A 11 -21.01 13.08 36.52
CA ARG A 11 -21.53 14.14 35.61
C ARG A 11 -20.32 15.06 35.31
N GLY A 12 -19.96 15.54 34.12
CA GLY A 12 -20.54 15.61 32.78
C GLY A 12 -20.04 16.92 32.14
N SER A 13 -19.51 16.85 30.92
CA SER A 13 -19.33 17.92 29.91
C SER A 13 -18.37 19.11 30.18
N ASP A 14 -17.34 19.23 29.34
CA ASP A 14 -17.04 20.41 28.48
C ASP A 14 -15.54 20.46 28.14
N ASP A 15 -15.13 19.85 27.02
CA ASP A 15 -13.82 20.11 26.41
C ASP A 15 -14.01 20.74 25.03
N CYS A 16 -14.10 22.07 25.03
CA CYS A 16 -13.95 22.91 23.86
C CYS A 16 -12.48 22.92 23.41
N THR A 17 -12.20 22.48 22.18
CA THR A 17 -10.86 22.64 21.59
C THR A 17 -10.74 24.05 21.01
N ILE A 18 -9.89 24.88 21.63
CA ILE A 18 -9.52 26.22 21.16
C ILE A 18 -8.60 26.07 19.93
N MET A 19 -8.97 26.73 18.82
CA MET A 19 -8.18 26.76 17.59
C MET A 19 -6.89 27.57 17.76
N ALA A 20 -5.80 27.09 17.15
CA ALA A 20 -4.54 27.82 17.08
C ALA A 20 -4.56 28.82 15.91
N ASP A 21 -3.97 29.98 16.18
CA ASP A 21 -3.95 31.21 15.39
C ASP A 21 -3.27 31.07 14.03
N SER A 22 -3.74 31.85 13.07
CA SER A 22 -3.28 31.88 11.68
C SER A 22 -2.32 33.04 11.49
N ASP A 23 -1.01 32.82 11.63
CA ASP A 23 0.04 33.62 10.99
C ASP A 23 1.42 33.07 11.33
N MET A 24 2.07 32.39 10.37
CA MET A 24 3.53 32.19 10.28
C MET A 24 3.86 31.40 9.01
N VAL A 25 4.15 32.09 7.90
CA VAL A 25 4.83 31.48 6.73
C VAL A 25 6.02 32.36 6.36
N PRO A 26 7.26 31.83 6.34
CA PRO A 26 8.39 32.57 5.78
C PRO A 26 8.41 32.45 4.25
N ILE A 27 8.49 33.61 3.59
CA ILE A 27 8.67 33.76 2.15
C ILE A 27 10.07 33.27 1.76
N THR A 28 10.18 32.34 0.81
CA THR A 28 11.46 32.00 0.17
C THR A 28 11.47 32.48 -1.28
N THR A 29 12.51 33.26 -1.58
CA THR A 29 12.83 33.84 -2.88
C THR A 29 13.30 32.75 -3.85
N ARG A 30 12.73 32.76 -5.05
CA ARG A 30 13.20 31.96 -6.20
C ARG A 30 14.50 32.56 -6.72
N ASN A 31 15.54 31.75 -6.84
CA ASN A 31 16.65 32.02 -7.74
C ASN A 31 16.62 31.02 -8.91
N VAL A 32 16.72 31.61 -10.09
CA VAL A 32 16.70 31.02 -11.43
C VAL A 32 18.13 30.63 -11.81
N ASP A 33 18.22 29.78 -12.83
CA ASP A 33 19.41 29.39 -13.61
C ASP A 33 20.31 28.27 -13.07
N ARG A 34 20.26 27.13 -13.79
CA ARG A 34 21.39 26.71 -14.62
C ARG A 34 20.99 25.62 -15.62
N LEU A 35 21.04 25.99 -16.91
CA LEU A 35 21.13 25.12 -18.08
C LEU A 35 22.52 24.48 -18.18
N SER A 36 22.59 23.24 -18.69
CA SER A 36 23.54 22.76 -19.73
C SER A 36 23.29 21.26 -19.94
N ASN A 37 22.63 20.83 -21.01
CA ASN A 37 23.14 20.53 -22.36
C ASN A 37 23.84 19.16 -22.51
N ASN A 38 23.26 18.39 -23.43
CA ASN A 38 23.91 17.59 -24.48
C ASN A 38 24.68 16.32 -24.10
N VAL A 39 24.83 15.27 -24.91
CA VAL A 39 24.24 14.73 -26.16
C VAL A 39 24.95 13.37 -26.34
N ALA A 40 24.25 12.37 -26.91
CA ALA A 40 24.70 11.16 -27.65
C ALA A 40 25.87 10.29 -27.10
N SER A 41 25.82 8.96 -27.16
CA SER A 41 25.95 8.23 -28.43
C SER A 41 25.59 6.75 -28.31
N LYS A 42 25.01 6.22 -29.39
CA LYS A 42 24.74 4.80 -29.67
C LYS A 42 26.04 4.02 -29.79
N GLU A 43 26.00 2.73 -29.43
CA GLU A 43 26.63 1.70 -30.24
C GLU A 43 25.85 0.38 -30.16
N LYS A 44 25.40 -0.10 -31.33
CA LYS A 44 24.84 -1.43 -31.56
C LYS A 44 26.01 -2.33 -31.97
N ILE A 45 26.19 -3.45 -31.28
CA ILE A 45 27.02 -4.55 -31.79
C ILE A 45 26.16 -5.80 -31.88
N THR A 46 26.01 -6.30 -33.10
CA THR A 46 25.39 -7.57 -33.47
C THR A 46 26.52 -8.55 -33.76
N VAL A 47 26.57 -9.70 -33.08
CA VAL A 47 27.45 -10.82 -33.48
C VAL A 47 26.71 -12.15 -33.37
N HIS A 48 27.02 -12.98 -34.36
CA HIS A 48 26.33 -14.18 -34.83
C HIS A 48 26.20 -15.37 -33.86
N SER A 49 25.15 -16.14 -34.15
CA SER A 49 24.83 -17.48 -33.66
C SER A 49 25.88 -18.52 -34.10
N ARG A 50 26.37 -19.33 -33.15
CA ARG A 50 26.87 -20.68 -33.39
C ARG A 50 26.36 -21.60 -32.30
N ASN A 51 25.64 -22.64 -32.74
CA ASN A 51 25.13 -23.73 -31.91
C ASN A 51 26.28 -24.58 -31.36
N GLY A 52 26.32 -24.73 -30.05
CA GLY A 52 27.04 -25.79 -29.33
C GLY A 52 26.18 -26.19 -28.14
N LYS A 53 25.55 -27.36 -28.22
CA LYS A 53 24.81 -27.97 -27.11
C LYS A 53 25.82 -28.45 -26.08
N ASP A 54 25.85 -27.83 -24.92
CA ASP A 54 26.28 -28.49 -23.70
C ASP A 54 25.25 -28.24 -22.59
N SER A 55 24.66 -29.34 -22.16
CA SER A 55 23.70 -29.48 -21.09
C SER A 55 24.36 -29.16 -19.74
N SER A 56 23.97 -28.04 -19.13
CA SER A 56 23.93 -27.93 -17.68
C SER A 56 22.56 -27.39 -17.28
N SER A 57 21.70 -28.31 -16.83
CA SER A 57 20.44 -27.99 -16.17
C SER A 57 20.75 -27.27 -14.85
N SER A 58 20.96 -25.97 -14.93
CA SER A 58 20.91 -25.09 -13.78
C SER A 58 19.45 -25.01 -13.33
N GLN A 59 19.03 -25.93 -12.47
CA GLN A 59 17.77 -25.80 -11.74
C GLN A 59 17.87 -24.52 -10.91
N SER A 60 17.32 -23.42 -11.44
CA SER A 60 17.14 -22.21 -10.64
C SER A 60 16.10 -22.55 -9.59
N VAL A 61 16.55 -22.96 -8.41
CA VAL A 61 15.67 -23.12 -7.25
C VAL A 61 14.96 -21.80 -7.08
N LYS A 62 13.66 -21.80 -7.33
CA LYS A 62 12.82 -20.60 -7.30
C LYS A 62 12.63 -20.23 -5.83
N VAL A 63 13.64 -19.60 -5.23
CA VAL A 63 13.61 -19.19 -3.82
C VAL A 63 12.45 -18.21 -3.64
N SER A 64 11.39 -18.69 -2.98
CA SER A 64 10.31 -17.86 -2.51
C SER A 64 10.67 -17.39 -1.11
N CYS A 65 10.48 -16.11 -0.79
CA CYS A 65 10.70 -15.59 0.57
C CYS A 65 9.97 -16.44 1.63
N LEU A 66 8.73 -16.85 1.32
CA LEU A 66 7.94 -17.70 2.22
C LEU A 66 8.53 -19.10 2.40
N SER A 67 9.19 -19.67 1.38
CA SER A 67 9.83 -20.98 1.53
C SER A 67 11.08 -20.92 2.41
N ALA A 68 11.85 -19.82 2.31
CA ALA A 68 13.00 -19.61 3.20
C ALA A 68 12.57 -19.41 4.66
N ILE A 69 11.54 -18.60 4.91
CA ILE A 69 10.97 -18.40 6.26
C ILE A 69 10.39 -19.72 6.79
N ARG A 70 9.63 -20.44 5.97
CA ARG A 70 9.04 -21.74 6.36
C ARG A 70 10.10 -22.76 6.73
N LYS A 71 11.18 -22.87 5.93
CA LYS A 71 12.31 -23.77 6.24
C LYS A 71 12.99 -23.39 7.57
N ASN A 72 13.11 -22.10 7.86
CA ASN A 72 13.65 -21.65 9.15
C ASN A 72 12.72 -22.08 10.31
N PHE A 73 11.40 -21.93 10.17
CA PHE A 73 10.45 -22.40 11.17
C PHE A 73 10.48 -23.93 11.37
N GLU A 74 10.63 -24.70 10.29
CA GLU A 74 10.79 -26.15 10.36
C GLU A 74 12.06 -26.53 11.14
N ASN A 75 13.19 -25.84 10.90
CA ASN A 75 14.42 -26.04 11.65
C ASN A 75 14.30 -25.67 13.13
N GLN A 76 13.34 -24.80 13.49
CA GLN A 76 13.02 -24.43 14.88
C GLN A 76 12.00 -25.37 15.53
N GLY A 77 11.56 -26.43 14.84
CA GLY A 77 10.57 -27.39 15.35
C GLY A 77 9.13 -26.88 15.31
N ILE A 78 8.84 -25.79 14.60
CA ILE A 78 7.48 -25.26 14.46
C ILE A 78 6.70 -26.14 13.48
N SER A 79 5.53 -26.63 13.92
CA SER A 79 4.67 -27.47 13.08
C SER A 79 4.26 -26.78 11.78
N ASP A 80 3.96 -27.56 10.73
CA ASP A 80 3.48 -27.04 9.45
C ASP A 80 2.21 -26.18 9.59
N LYS A 81 1.29 -26.63 10.45
CA LYS A 81 0.03 -25.90 10.73
C LYS A 81 0.31 -24.54 11.37
N ALA A 82 1.17 -24.49 12.39
CA ALA A 82 1.55 -23.23 13.03
C ALA A 82 2.31 -22.31 12.06
N SER A 83 3.23 -22.87 11.27
CA SER A 83 3.97 -22.14 10.24
C SER A 83 3.04 -21.47 9.23
N LYS A 84 2.01 -22.18 8.74
CA LYS A 84 1.00 -21.60 7.83
C LYS A 84 0.27 -20.42 8.45
N ILE A 85 -0.09 -20.50 9.73
CA ILE A 85 -0.77 -19.41 10.46
C ILE A 85 0.17 -18.21 10.62
N ILE A 86 1.43 -18.45 11.02
CA ILE A 86 2.42 -17.37 11.16
C ILE A 86 2.66 -16.67 9.82
N LEU A 87 2.77 -17.43 8.72
CA LEU A 87 2.93 -16.89 7.37
C LEU A 87 1.69 -16.12 6.89
N ALA A 88 0.51 -16.33 7.49
CA ALA A 88 -0.70 -15.55 7.22
C ALA A 88 -0.69 -14.16 7.88
N SER A 89 0.22 -13.90 8.83
CA SER A 89 0.38 -12.57 9.44
C SER A 89 0.73 -11.46 8.43
N TRP A 90 1.38 -11.83 7.33
CA TRP A 90 1.66 -10.91 6.22
C TRP A 90 0.58 -10.99 5.13
N ARG A 91 0.05 -9.83 4.77
CA ARG A 91 -0.81 -9.67 3.58
C ARG A 91 -0.03 -9.94 2.30
N ASP A 92 -0.73 -10.33 1.23
CA ASP A 92 -0.11 -10.68 -0.05
C ASP A 92 0.73 -9.56 -0.66
N SER A 93 0.33 -8.29 -0.46
CA SER A 93 1.12 -7.14 -0.90
C SER A 93 2.48 -7.09 -0.19
N THR A 94 2.52 -7.27 1.12
CA THR A 94 3.75 -7.33 1.92
C THR A 94 4.61 -8.53 1.53
N LYS A 95 4.00 -9.70 1.33
CA LYS A 95 4.70 -10.92 0.87
C LYS A 95 5.40 -10.69 -0.46
N LYS A 96 4.72 -10.06 -1.42
CA LYS A 96 5.29 -9.70 -2.73
C LYS A 96 6.44 -8.72 -2.57
N GLN A 97 6.27 -7.69 -1.74
CA GLN A 97 7.30 -6.67 -1.51
C GLN A 97 8.55 -7.27 -0.87
N TYR A 98 8.40 -8.11 0.15
CA TYR A 98 9.52 -8.79 0.82
C TYR A 98 10.21 -9.78 -0.11
N SER A 99 9.45 -10.53 -0.92
CA SER A 99 9.99 -11.50 -1.88
C SER A 99 11.01 -10.88 -2.83
N THR A 100 10.80 -9.64 -3.26
CA THR A 100 11.74 -8.89 -4.09
C THR A 100 13.10 -8.74 -3.40
N TYR A 101 13.14 -8.27 -2.16
CA TYR A 101 14.39 -8.00 -1.45
C TYR A 101 15.07 -9.27 -0.93
N VAL A 102 14.29 -10.27 -0.52
CA VAL A 102 14.84 -11.57 -0.14
C VAL A 102 15.53 -12.24 -1.33
N LYS A 103 14.95 -12.20 -2.54
CA LYS A 103 15.64 -12.72 -3.74
C LYS A 103 16.95 -11.98 -4.03
N GLN A 104 16.95 -10.66 -3.86
CA GLN A 104 18.18 -9.87 -4.03
C GLN A 104 19.23 -10.21 -2.98
N TRP A 105 18.82 -10.41 -1.72
CA TRP A 105 19.68 -10.85 -0.63
C TRP A 105 20.31 -12.22 -0.92
N PHE A 106 19.51 -13.22 -1.28
CA PHE A 106 20.02 -14.56 -1.61
C PHE A 106 21.01 -14.52 -2.78
N ARG A 107 20.74 -13.69 -3.80
CA ARG A 107 21.68 -13.49 -4.91
C ARG A 107 22.97 -12.80 -4.44
N PHE A 108 22.90 -11.84 -3.53
CA PHE A 108 24.06 -11.18 -2.93
C PHE A 108 24.91 -12.20 -2.14
N CYS A 109 24.27 -12.99 -1.28
CA CYS A 109 24.92 -14.02 -0.48
C CYS A 109 25.57 -15.10 -1.34
N SER A 110 24.86 -15.62 -2.34
CA SER A 110 25.39 -16.64 -3.25
C SER A 110 26.65 -16.18 -3.96
N LYS A 111 26.70 -14.93 -4.42
CA LYS A 111 27.89 -14.36 -5.08
C LYS A 111 29.10 -14.22 -4.15
N ARG A 112 28.86 -14.02 -2.85
CA ARG A 112 29.89 -13.81 -1.83
C ARG A 112 30.15 -15.04 -0.96
N LYS A 113 29.50 -16.18 -1.26
CA LYS A 113 29.56 -17.42 -0.49
C LYS A 113 29.18 -17.24 1.00
N ILE A 114 28.13 -16.45 1.24
CA ILE A 114 27.59 -16.15 2.57
C ILE A 114 26.39 -17.07 2.83
N ASP A 115 26.22 -17.55 4.06
CA ASP A 115 24.96 -18.18 4.48
C ASP A 115 23.85 -17.12 4.61
N PRO A 116 22.79 -17.17 3.78
CA PRO A 116 21.73 -16.15 3.81
C PRO A 116 20.88 -16.16 5.09
N LEU A 117 20.93 -17.21 5.91
CA LEU A 117 20.20 -17.31 7.18
C LEU A 117 21.09 -17.04 8.40
N GLN A 118 22.41 -17.17 8.26
CA GLN A 118 23.40 -16.89 9.30
C GLN A 118 24.53 -15.98 8.80
N PRO A 119 24.22 -14.77 8.28
CA PRO A 119 25.26 -13.83 7.88
C PRO A 119 25.93 -13.21 9.10
N ALA A 120 27.10 -12.61 8.90
CA ALA A 120 27.69 -11.67 9.82
C ALA A 120 27.03 -10.27 9.68
N LEU A 121 27.12 -9.45 10.74
CA LEU A 121 26.45 -8.14 10.77
C LEU A 121 26.95 -7.18 9.68
N ASN A 122 28.26 -7.19 9.41
CA ASN A 122 28.89 -6.42 8.35
C ASN A 122 28.34 -6.80 6.97
N GLU A 123 28.04 -8.07 6.72
CA GLU A 123 27.52 -8.52 5.42
C GLU A 123 26.11 -7.99 5.14
N VAL A 124 25.29 -7.86 6.19
CA VAL A 124 23.98 -7.20 6.08
C VAL A 124 24.15 -5.71 5.79
N LEU A 125 25.08 -5.03 6.48
CA LEU A 125 25.38 -3.62 6.22
C LEU A 125 25.91 -3.39 4.81
N ASP A 126 26.80 -4.25 4.32
CA ASP A 126 27.32 -4.24 2.94
C ASP A 126 26.18 -4.38 1.93
N PHE A 127 25.24 -5.30 2.16
CA PHE A 127 24.09 -5.46 1.29
C PHE A 127 23.22 -4.19 1.26
N LEU A 128 22.92 -3.60 2.42
CA LEU A 128 22.16 -2.35 2.47
C LEU A 128 22.91 -1.19 1.81
N THR A 129 24.25 -1.18 1.89
CA THR A 129 25.11 -0.21 1.19
C THR A 129 25.02 -0.38 -0.32
N VAL A 130 25.05 -1.61 -0.84
CA VAL A 130 24.82 -1.90 -2.26
C VAL A 130 23.45 -1.39 -2.73
N LEU A 131 22.41 -1.44 -1.88
CA LEU A 131 21.11 -0.87 -2.21
C LEU A 131 21.12 0.66 -2.22
N PHE A 132 21.87 1.29 -1.30
CA PHE A 132 22.06 2.72 -1.24
C PHE A 132 22.81 3.28 -2.46
N ASP A 133 23.90 2.62 -2.84
CA ASP A 133 24.76 3.00 -3.98
C ASP A 133 24.01 2.89 -5.31
N LYS A 134 23.05 1.96 -5.41
CA LYS A 134 22.12 1.86 -6.55
C LYS A 134 21.11 3.02 -6.64
N GLY A 135 21.17 4.00 -5.74
CA GLY A 135 20.24 5.13 -5.76
C GLY A 135 18.88 4.85 -5.13
N LEU A 136 18.68 3.74 -4.40
CA LEU A 136 17.38 3.42 -3.84
C LEU A 136 17.00 4.36 -2.68
N SER A 137 15.70 4.61 -2.52
CA SER A 137 15.16 5.49 -1.48
C SER A 137 15.28 4.88 -0.08
N TYR A 138 15.21 5.73 0.94
CA TYR A 138 15.13 5.30 2.35
C TYR A 138 14.03 4.27 2.58
N SER A 139 12.80 4.53 2.09
CA SER A 139 11.65 3.62 2.27
C SER A 139 11.88 2.25 1.64
N THR A 140 12.58 2.21 0.51
CA THR A 140 12.98 0.99 -0.18
C THR A 140 13.99 0.18 0.63
N ILE A 141 15.06 0.83 1.09
CA ILE A 141 16.12 0.16 1.88
C ILE A 141 15.56 -0.31 3.23
N ASN A 142 14.68 0.49 3.84
CA ASN A 142 13.97 0.11 5.06
C ASN A 142 13.05 -1.11 4.84
N CYS A 143 12.45 -1.24 3.65
CA CYS A 143 11.70 -2.45 3.31
C CYS A 143 12.61 -3.68 3.19
N ALA A 144 13.80 -3.53 2.59
CA ALA A 144 14.79 -4.60 2.55
C ALA A 144 15.22 -5.03 3.97
N ARG A 145 15.50 -4.08 4.86
CA ARG A 145 15.76 -4.35 6.29
C ARG A 145 14.64 -5.17 6.93
N SER A 146 13.38 -4.75 6.76
CA SER A 146 12.23 -5.45 7.33
C SER A 146 12.05 -6.85 6.74
N ALA A 147 12.32 -7.03 5.45
CA ALA A 147 12.28 -8.34 4.80
C ALA A 147 13.35 -9.29 5.34
N LEU A 148 14.57 -8.80 5.59
CA LEU A 148 15.64 -9.56 6.24
C LEU A 148 15.30 -9.90 7.70
N SER A 149 14.69 -8.97 8.43
CA SER A 149 14.19 -9.23 9.78
C SER A 149 13.15 -10.35 9.80
N ALA A 150 12.30 -10.43 8.77
CA ALA A 150 11.29 -11.48 8.62
C ALA A 150 11.87 -12.86 8.29
N LEU A 151 13.12 -12.93 7.78
CA LEU A 151 13.83 -14.21 7.61
C LEU A 151 14.26 -14.84 8.94
N GLY A 152 14.12 -14.12 10.06
CA GLY A 152 14.55 -14.60 11.38
C GLY A 152 16.07 -14.51 11.59
N ILE A 153 16.77 -13.66 10.82
CA ILE A 153 18.19 -13.38 11.03
C ILE A 153 18.34 -12.59 12.34
N MET A 154 19.23 -13.07 13.20
CA MET A 154 19.47 -12.54 14.54
C MET A 154 20.96 -12.26 14.77
N PHE A 155 21.25 -11.19 15.51
CA PHE A 155 22.58 -10.84 15.98
C PHE A 155 22.51 -10.62 17.49
N ASN A 156 23.20 -11.45 18.27
CA ASN A 156 23.19 -11.39 19.74
C ASN A 156 21.75 -11.36 20.31
N GLY A 157 20.86 -12.22 19.77
CA GLY A 157 19.45 -12.30 20.19
C GLY A 157 18.53 -11.20 19.65
N VAL A 158 19.04 -10.26 18.86
CA VAL A 158 18.26 -9.14 18.31
C VAL A 158 18.08 -9.29 16.80
N THR A 159 16.86 -9.06 16.29
CA THR A 159 16.59 -9.11 14.84
C THR A 159 17.36 -8.04 14.07
N VAL A 160 17.53 -8.27 12.76
CA VAL A 160 18.03 -7.26 11.81
C VAL A 160 17.33 -5.92 11.99
N GLY A 161 16.00 -5.95 12.20
CA GLY A 161 15.20 -4.75 12.32
C GLY A 161 15.50 -3.92 13.58
N SER A 162 15.82 -4.58 14.68
CA SER A 162 16.03 -3.94 15.99
C SER A 162 17.51 -3.70 16.33
N ASN A 163 18.45 -4.10 15.46
CA ASN A 163 19.88 -3.93 15.69
C ASN A 163 20.31 -2.44 15.61
N ALA A 164 21.02 -1.95 16.64
CA ALA A 164 21.40 -0.55 16.78
C ALA A 164 22.25 0.00 15.61
N LYS A 165 23.20 -0.78 15.08
CA LYS A 165 24.05 -0.35 13.96
C LYS A 165 23.25 -0.22 12.67
N ILE A 166 22.33 -1.15 12.42
CA ILE A 166 21.44 -1.11 11.24
C ILE A 166 20.45 0.06 11.34
N ILE A 167 19.91 0.34 12.53
CA ILE A 167 19.08 1.53 12.77
C ILE A 167 19.88 2.81 12.49
N ARG A 168 21.12 2.89 12.99
CA ARG A 168 22.00 4.05 12.74
C ARG A 168 22.34 4.20 11.26
N PHE A 169 22.59 3.09 10.55
CA PHE A 169 22.80 3.08 9.11
C PHE A 169 21.60 3.69 8.37
N LEU A 170 20.36 3.26 8.69
CA LEU A 170 19.16 3.83 8.08
C LEU A 170 18.97 5.32 8.38
N LYS A 171 19.32 5.78 9.58
CA LYS A 171 19.36 7.23 9.89
C LYS A 171 20.36 7.96 8.98
N GLY A 172 21.53 7.37 8.74
CA GLY A 172 22.51 7.89 7.79
C GLY A 172 21.96 7.97 6.36
N VAL A 173 21.29 6.90 5.89
CA VAL A 173 20.62 6.88 4.58
C VAL A 173 19.62 8.03 4.44
N PHE A 174 18.79 8.27 5.47
CA PHE A 174 17.83 9.38 5.45
C PHE A 174 18.52 10.75 5.40
N ASN A 175 19.56 10.96 6.21
CA ASN A 175 20.27 12.25 6.23
C ASN A 175 21.01 12.53 4.91
N LEU A 176 21.60 11.51 4.30
CA LEU A 176 22.30 11.64 3.02
C LEU A 176 21.34 11.76 1.83
N ARG A 177 20.13 11.22 1.95
CA ARG A 177 19.11 11.24 0.89
C ARG A 177 17.72 11.37 1.53
N PRO A 178 17.32 12.58 1.94
CA PRO A 178 15.99 12.81 2.51
C PRO A 178 14.91 12.45 1.50
N SER A 179 13.77 11.98 2.00
CA SER A 179 12.64 11.66 1.13
C SER A 179 11.85 12.93 0.84
N GLU A 180 11.83 13.35 -0.41
CA GLU A 180 11.04 14.49 -0.84
C GLU A 180 9.59 14.08 -1.15
N PRO A 181 8.61 14.94 -0.83
CA PRO A 181 7.24 14.70 -1.23
C PRO A 181 7.16 14.65 -2.76
N ARG A 182 6.42 13.67 -3.28
CA ARG A 182 6.23 13.55 -4.74
C ARG A 182 5.52 14.76 -5.35
N TYR A 183 4.66 15.41 -4.55
CA TYR A 183 3.88 16.56 -4.95
C TYR A 183 4.14 17.69 -3.97
N SER A 184 4.46 18.87 -4.49
CA SER A 184 4.61 20.11 -3.70
C SER A 184 3.27 20.72 -3.33
N GLU A 185 2.24 20.43 -4.11
CA GLU A 185 0.90 21.01 -3.97
C GLU A 185 -0.17 19.94 -4.13
N THR A 186 -1.34 20.21 -3.56
CA THR A 186 -2.55 19.41 -3.78
C THR A 186 -3.37 19.94 -4.95
N TRP A 187 -4.25 19.11 -5.50
CA TRP A 187 -5.18 19.54 -6.54
C TRP A 187 -6.19 20.57 -6.02
N ASP A 188 -6.69 21.42 -6.92
CA ASP A 188 -7.67 22.47 -6.61
C ASP A 188 -9.08 21.89 -6.44
N MET A 189 -9.62 22.00 -5.22
CA MET A 189 -10.91 21.39 -4.85
C MET A 189 -12.07 21.87 -5.73
N PHE A 190 -12.14 23.19 -5.95
CA PHE A 190 -13.26 23.82 -6.61
C PHE A 190 -13.31 23.47 -8.09
N LYS A 191 -12.15 23.39 -8.74
CA LYS A 191 -12.07 22.94 -10.14
C LYS A 191 -12.61 21.52 -10.30
N SER A 192 -12.26 20.59 -9.41
CA SER A 192 -12.78 19.23 -9.55
C SER A 192 -14.28 19.17 -9.27
N PHE A 193 -14.81 19.94 -8.32
CA PHE A 193 -16.26 20.00 -8.12
C PHE A 193 -16.98 20.52 -9.35
N TYR A 194 -16.46 21.56 -10.00
CA TYR A 194 -17.01 22.06 -11.26
C TYR A 194 -17.05 20.97 -12.35
N PHE A 195 -15.95 20.23 -12.54
CA PHE A 195 -15.93 19.11 -13.50
C PHE A 195 -16.88 17.97 -13.10
N ILE A 196 -17.04 17.69 -11.81
CA ILE A 196 -17.98 16.67 -11.31
C ILE A 196 -19.43 17.10 -11.58
N THR A 197 -19.78 18.38 -11.42
CA THR A 197 -21.17 18.86 -11.57
C THR A 197 -21.65 18.85 -13.01
N GLU A 198 -20.78 19.14 -13.97
CA GLU A 198 -21.14 19.34 -15.39
C GLU A 198 -21.26 18.02 -16.20
N VAL A 199 -20.59 16.93 -15.79
CA VAL A 199 -20.34 15.79 -16.68
C VAL A 199 -21.20 14.57 -16.34
N ILE A 200 -22.30 14.33 -17.07
CA ILE A 200 -22.96 13.01 -17.15
C ILE A 200 -23.58 12.78 -18.54
N TYR A 201 -22.76 12.46 -19.54
CA TYR A 201 -23.27 12.09 -20.88
C TYR A 201 -23.13 10.58 -21.14
N SER A 202 -21.99 9.98 -20.77
CA SER A 202 -21.71 8.55 -21.02
C SER A 202 -21.67 7.69 -19.75
N LEU A 203 -21.71 6.36 -19.90
CA LEU A 203 -21.48 5.42 -18.78
C LEU A 203 -20.09 5.61 -18.16
N LYS A 204 -19.08 5.92 -18.97
CA LYS A 204 -17.72 6.21 -18.51
C LYS A 204 -17.72 7.40 -17.57
N ASP A 205 -18.38 8.49 -17.96
CA ASP A 205 -18.44 9.71 -17.15
C ASP A 205 -19.19 9.46 -15.84
N LEU A 206 -20.29 8.72 -15.90
CA LEU A 206 -21.05 8.32 -14.71
C LEU A 206 -20.20 7.49 -13.74
N ILE A 207 -19.41 6.53 -14.23
CA ILE A 207 -18.48 5.74 -13.41
C ILE A 207 -17.42 6.64 -12.77
N LEU A 208 -16.77 7.51 -13.55
CA LEU A 208 -15.73 8.40 -13.04
C LEU A 208 -16.28 9.38 -12.00
N LYS A 209 -17.47 9.95 -12.26
CA LYS A 209 -18.18 10.81 -11.32
C LYS A 209 -18.51 10.08 -10.02
N LEU A 210 -19.06 8.87 -10.10
CA LEU A 210 -19.39 8.07 -8.92
C LEU A 210 -18.14 7.74 -8.09
N ILE A 211 -17.06 7.31 -8.75
CA ILE A 211 -15.77 7.04 -8.10
C ILE A 211 -15.28 8.28 -7.37
N MET A 212 -15.28 9.43 -8.04
CA MET A 212 -14.79 10.67 -7.47
C MET A 212 -15.61 11.10 -6.26
N LEU A 213 -16.94 11.04 -6.34
CA LEU A 213 -17.82 11.37 -5.22
C LEU A 213 -17.63 10.41 -4.04
N ILE A 214 -17.50 9.10 -4.27
CA ILE A 214 -17.22 8.15 -3.18
C ILE A 214 -15.86 8.45 -2.54
N VAL A 215 -14.82 8.75 -3.33
CA VAL A 215 -13.49 9.08 -2.81
C VAL A 215 -13.52 10.37 -1.98
N LEU A 216 -14.21 11.42 -2.44
CA LEU A 216 -14.34 12.68 -1.68
C LEU A 216 -15.14 12.49 -0.41
N TYR A 217 -16.23 11.74 -0.49
CA TYR A 217 -17.12 11.50 0.64
C TYR A 217 -16.46 10.66 1.73
N THR A 218 -15.70 9.63 1.35
CA THR A 218 -15.17 8.63 2.29
C THR A 218 -13.69 8.82 2.64
N ALA A 219 -12.96 9.64 1.88
CA ALA A 219 -11.50 9.74 1.91
C ALA A 219 -10.79 8.37 1.85
N CYS A 220 -11.40 7.38 1.18
CA CYS A 220 -10.89 6.01 1.18
C CYS A 220 -9.75 5.80 0.18
N ARG A 221 -9.03 4.68 0.33
CA ARG A 221 -7.98 4.27 -0.62
C ARG A 221 -8.60 3.60 -1.84
N THR A 222 -7.89 3.61 -2.96
CA THR A 222 -8.28 2.88 -4.18
C THR A 222 -8.59 1.40 -3.93
N GLN A 223 -7.86 0.76 -3.02
CA GLN A 223 -8.13 -0.63 -2.62
C GLN A 223 -9.53 -0.78 -2.01
N SER A 224 -9.98 0.17 -1.20
CA SER A 224 -11.30 0.15 -0.58
C SER A 224 -12.38 0.19 -1.65
N LEU A 225 -12.26 1.06 -2.65
CA LEU A 225 -13.18 1.13 -3.79
C LEU A 225 -13.27 -0.21 -4.54
N PHE A 226 -12.14 -0.88 -4.75
CA PHE A 226 -12.10 -2.16 -5.46
C PHE A 226 -12.75 -3.31 -4.67
N LEU A 227 -12.78 -3.19 -3.34
CA LEU A 227 -13.41 -4.18 -2.45
C LEU A 227 -14.88 -3.88 -2.17
N LEU A 228 -15.42 -2.73 -2.61
CA LEU A 228 -16.85 -2.46 -2.49
C LEU A 228 -17.65 -3.46 -3.31
N CYS A 229 -18.61 -4.08 -2.64
CA CYS A 229 -19.45 -5.15 -3.16
C CYS A 229 -20.91 -4.73 -3.18
N LEU A 230 -21.66 -5.20 -4.17
CA LEU A 230 -23.11 -5.10 -4.20
C LEU A 230 -23.79 -6.22 -3.39
N ASP A 231 -23.03 -7.24 -2.97
CA ASP A 231 -23.52 -8.25 -2.05
C ASP A 231 -24.02 -7.58 -0.76
N ASN A 232 -25.22 -7.95 -0.35
CA ASN A 232 -25.88 -7.40 0.83
C ASN A 232 -26.05 -5.86 0.78
N LEU A 233 -26.11 -5.25 -0.40
CA LEU A 233 -26.44 -3.83 -0.53
C LEU A 233 -27.75 -3.53 0.21
N VAL A 234 -27.68 -2.72 1.25
CA VAL A 234 -28.87 -2.23 1.96
C VAL A 234 -29.21 -0.86 1.43
N LYS A 235 -30.44 -0.70 0.96
CA LYS A 235 -30.99 0.60 0.57
C LYS A 235 -32.01 1.03 1.61
N VAL A 236 -31.76 2.17 2.23
CA VAL A 236 -32.71 2.88 3.09
C VAL A 236 -33.23 4.10 2.33
N LYS A 237 -34.25 4.79 2.85
CA LYS A 237 -34.90 5.94 2.21
C LYS A 237 -33.90 6.95 1.62
N ASP A 238 -32.88 7.31 2.41
CA ASP A 238 -31.92 8.38 2.09
C ASP A 238 -30.45 7.91 2.16
N SER A 239 -30.19 6.60 2.08
CA SER A 239 -28.82 6.09 2.08
C SER A 239 -28.66 4.73 1.40
N TYR A 240 -27.43 4.45 0.98
CA TYR A 240 -26.97 3.13 0.57
C TYR A 240 -25.85 2.66 1.49
N THR A 241 -25.97 1.44 2.01
CA THR A 241 -24.91 0.77 2.77
C THR A 241 -24.26 -0.29 1.89
N LEU A 242 -22.96 -0.11 1.62
CA LEU A 242 -22.14 -1.03 0.83
C LEU A 242 -21.14 -1.75 1.74
N PHE A 243 -20.92 -3.03 1.49
CA PHE A 243 -19.99 -3.85 2.27
C PHE A 243 -18.68 -4.07 1.51
N TYR A 244 -17.59 -4.27 2.27
CA TYR A 244 -16.30 -4.65 1.71
C TYR A 244 -16.19 -6.17 1.62
N SER A 245 -15.82 -6.70 0.46
CA SER A 245 -15.64 -8.13 0.21
C SER A 245 -14.36 -8.72 0.85
N GLY A 246 -13.61 -7.92 1.63
CA GLY A 246 -12.34 -8.34 2.22
C GLY A 246 -11.71 -7.29 3.15
N LEU A 247 -10.58 -7.65 3.74
CA LEU A 247 -9.91 -6.81 4.75
C LEU A 247 -9.24 -5.57 4.13
N LEU A 248 -9.67 -4.39 4.59
CA LEU A 248 -9.02 -3.13 4.22
C LEU A 248 -7.68 -2.97 4.94
N LYS A 249 -6.81 -2.08 4.43
CA LYS A 249 -5.51 -1.77 5.05
C LYS A 249 -5.63 -1.33 6.52
N GLN A 250 -6.73 -0.68 6.87
CA GLN A 250 -7.00 -0.19 8.23
C GLN A 250 -7.51 -1.27 9.19
N ASN A 251 -7.95 -2.43 8.69
CA ASN A 251 -8.48 -3.50 9.54
C ASN A 251 -7.34 -4.12 10.34
N ARG A 252 -7.59 -4.28 11.66
CA ARG A 252 -6.68 -4.88 12.64
C ARG A 252 -7.52 -5.61 13.70
N PRO A 253 -6.93 -6.51 14.51
CA PRO A 253 -7.66 -7.15 15.62
C PRO A 253 -8.37 -6.10 16.49
N GLY A 254 -9.65 -6.31 16.76
CA GLY A 254 -10.49 -5.36 17.51
C GLY A 254 -10.99 -4.13 16.73
N PHE A 255 -10.57 -3.93 15.47
CA PHE A 255 -11.05 -2.81 14.64
C PHE A 255 -11.27 -3.26 13.20
N ASN A 256 -12.54 -3.47 12.84
CA ASN A 256 -12.95 -3.99 11.54
C ASN A 256 -13.92 -3.02 10.85
N VAL A 257 -13.42 -2.33 9.83
CA VAL A 257 -14.27 -1.54 8.93
C VAL A 257 -14.81 -2.48 7.85
N SER A 258 -16.10 -2.78 7.92
CA SER A 258 -16.76 -3.77 7.05
C SER A 258 -17.72 -3.16 6.03
N PHE A 259 -18.13 -1.89 6.22
CA PHE A 259 -19.08 -1.23 5.34
C PHE A 259 -18.82 0.28 5.22
N VAL A 260 -19.53 0.89 4.30
CA VAL A 260 -19.63 2.35 4.13
C VAL A 260 -21.08 2.73 3.87
N GLU A 261 -21.53 3.81 4.52
CA GLU A 261 -22.85 4.38 4.31
C GLU A 261 -22.74 5.66 3.49
N LEU A 262 -23.46 5.68 2.37
CA LEU A 262 -23.50 6.77 1.40
C LEU A 262 -24.86 7.45 1.50
N PHE A 263 -24.89 8.59 2.18
CA PHE A 263 -26.11 9.35 2.42
C PHE A 263 -26.47 10.24 1.23
N ALA A 264 -27.76 10.52 1.09
CA ALA A 264 -28.24 11.54 0.18
C ALA A 264 -27.71 12.92 0.61
N TYR A 265 -27.43 13.75 -0.39
CA TYR A 265 -27.05 15.14 -0.23
C TYR A 265 -28.12 16.03 -0.90
N PRO A 266 -29.21 16.37 -0.19
CA PRO A 266 -30.30 17.18 -0.74
C PRO A 266 -29.91 18.56 -1.27
N PRO A 267 -28.95 19.31 -0.66
CA PRO A 267 -28.61 20.66 -1.10
C PRO A 267 -28.16 20.76 -2.56
N ASP A 268 -27.41 19.77 -3.07
CA ASP A 268 -27.07 19.70 -4.49
C ASP A 268 -27.09 18.25 -5.00
N ARG A 269 -28.13 17.91 -5.76
CA ARG A 269 -28.30 16.59 -6.37
C ARG A 269 -27.17 16.22 -7.34
N ARG A 270 -26.46 17.20 -7.92
CA ARG A 270 -25.36 16.97 -8.85
C ARG A 270 -24.11 16.44 -8.14
N LEU A 271 -23.96 16.76 -6.86
CA LEU A 271 -22.88 16.29 -5.97
C LEU A 271 -23.31 15.12 -5.07
N CYS A 272 -24.57 14.69 -5.17
CA CYS A 272 -25.12 13.67 -4.32
C CYS A 272 -24.66 12.26 -4.75
N VAL A 273 -23.79 11.65 -3.95
CA VAL A 273 -23.28 10.28 -4.17
C VAL A 273 -24.41 9.26 -4.26
N PHE A 274 -25.46 9.39 -3.43
CA PHE A 274 -26.64 8.53 -3.46
C PHE A 274 -27.38 8.61 -4.79
N THR A 275 -27.61 9.82 -5.32
CA THR A 275 -28.32 10.04 -6.58
C THR A 275 -27.52 9.47 -7.75
N VAL A 276 -26.21 9.73 -7.78
CA VAL A 276 -25.31 9.22 -8.84
C VAL A 276 -25.19 7.70 -8.76
N LEU A 277 -25.11 7.12 -7.56
CA LEU A 277 -25.08 5.67 -7.35
C LEU A 277 -26.38 5.01 -7.84
N LYS A 278 -27.53 5.60 -7.50
CA LYS A 278 -28.84 5.12 -7.96
C LYS A 278 -28.90 5.07 -9.49
N GLU A 279 -28.52 6.15 -10.16
CA GLU A 279 -28.49 6.23 -11.63
C GLU A 279 -27.54 5.19 -12.24
N TYR A 280 -26.35 5.05 -11.65
CA TYR A 280 -25.36 4.05 -12.08
C TYR A 280 -25.93 2.63 -11.99
N LEU A 281 -26.49 2.24 -10.85
CA LEU A 281 -27.08 0.91 -10.66
C LEU A 281 -28.21 0.64 -11.65
N THR A 282 -29.05 1.65 -11.95
CA THR A 282 -30.10 1.53 -12.96
C THR A 282 -29.53 1.27 -14.35
N ARG A 283 -28.48 1.98 -14.77
CA ARG A 283 -27.85 1.79 -16.09
C ARG A 283 -27.08 0.48 -16.21
N THR A 284 -26.50 -0.02 -15.12
CA THR A 284 -25.66 -1.24 -15.14
C THR A 284 -26.40 -2.50 -14.75
N ALA A 285 -27.67 -2.42 -14.33
CA ALA A 285 -28.46 -3.58 -13.88
C ALA A 285 -28.41 -4.78 -14.86
N LYS A 286 -28.53 -4.52 -16.17
CA LYS A 286 -28.49 -5.57 -17.21
C LYS A 286 -27.07 -6.06 -17.53
N ALA A 287 -26.05 -5.24 -17.28
CA ALA A 287 -24.66 -5.50 -17.63
C ALA A 287 -23.86 -6.19 -16.51
N CYS A 288 -24.32 -6.11 -15.26
CA CYS A 288 -23.61 -6.66 -14.11
C CYS A 288 -23.62 -8.20 -14.06
N GLY A 289 -24.55 -8.89 -14.72
CA GLY A 289 -24.61 -10.37 -14.67
C GLY A 289 -24.55 -10.90 -13.23
N ASN A 290 -23.71 -11.92 -12.99
CA ASN A 290 -23.42 -12.46 -11.65
C ASN A 290 -22.23 -11.77 -10.95
N SER A 291 -21.77 -10.62 -11.43
CA SER A 291 -20.64 -9.91 -10.79
C SER A 291 -21.09 -9.25 -9.50
N GLN A 292 -20.39 -9.58 -8.42
CA GLN A 292 -20.62 -8.99 -7.09
C GLN A 292 -19.97 -7.60 -6.95
N LYS A 293 -19.05 -7.23 -7.85
CA LYS A 293 -18.36 -5.93 -7.79
C LYS A 293 -19.28 -4.78 -8.19
N ILE A 294 -19.14 -3.65 -7.49
CA ILE A 294 -19.87 -2.42 -7.82
C ILE A 294 -19.48 -1.84 -9.18
N PHE A 295 -18.18 -1.75 -9.50
CA PHE A 295 -17.71 -1.11 -10.73
C PHE A 295 -17.47 -2.11 -11.87
N ILE A 296 -18.14 -1.90 -13.00
CA ILE A 296 -17.91 -2.62 -14.26
C ILE A 296 -16.90 -1.87 -15.15
N SER A 297 -16.29 -2.59 -16.11
CA SER A 297 -15.48 -1.92 -17.14
C SER A 297 -16.40 -1.12 -18.05
N TYR A 298 -15.97 0.08 -18.47
CA TYR A 298 -16.63 0.82 -19.55
C TYR A 298 -16.11 0.42 -20.95
N VAL A 299 -15.06 -0.40 -21.03
CA VAL A 299 -14.52 -0.98 -22.28
C VAL A 299 -15.05 -2.40 -22.44
N LYS A 300 -15.58 -2.73 -23.63
CA LYS A 300 -16.05 -4.08 -23.95
C LYS A 300 -14.89 -5.09 -23.95
N PRO A 301 -15.08 -6.33 -23.46
CA PRO A 301 -16.26 -6.80 -22.73
C PRO A 301 -16.32 -6.20 -21.32
N PHE A 302 -17.51 -5.77 -20.89
CA PHE A 302 -17.74 -4.97 -19.68
C PHE A 302 -17.45 -5.69 -18.34
N ILE A 303 -16.94 -6.93 -18.38
CA ILE A 303 -16.92 -7.91 -17.29
C ILE A 303 -15.84 -7.63 -16.22
N LYS A 304 -14.75 -6.92 -16.56
CA LYS A 304 -13.64 -6.69 -15.62
C LYS A 304 -13.17 -5.23 -15.62
N SER A 305 -13.58 -4.46 -14.62
CA SER A 305 -12.97 -3.15 -14.36
C SER A 305 -11.47 -3.33 -14.06
N ARG A 306 -10.63 -2.80 -14.95
CA ARG A 306 -9.25 -2.44 -14.68
C ARG A 306 -9.22 -0.91 -14.65
N PHE A 307 -8.93 -0.33 -13.49
CA PHE A 307 -8.58 1.08 -13.38
C PHE A 307 -7.06 1.20 -13.47
#